data_AF-A0A1K0FQR1-F1
#
_entry.id   AF-A0A1K0FQR1-F1
#
_cell.length_a   1.000
_cell.length_b   1.000
_cell.length_c   1.000
_cell.angle_alpha   90.00
_cell.angle_beta   90.00
_cell.angle_gamma   90.00
#
_symmetry.space_group_name_H-M   'P 1'
#
loop_
_entity.id
_entity.type
_entity.pdbx_description
1 polymer ?
#
loop_
_entity_poly.entity_id
_entity_poly.type
_entity_poly.pdbx_seq_one_letter_code
_entity_poly.pdbx_strand_id
1 'polypeptide(L)'
;MTLIGEDAAVGSDPLEPPLMAPLRRDLSWAQVQSLTQSVGHQDDPLLQRIRATAAVHRGTRMTKVLSAVQLAGHLAGWLPYGFCYRTCDIAHLRTPEELSVLRTDGAGDQPVAYALRWRATDPRDFEIPMGAVQAGLPALPAHSRIGAMVLGTGFTPSADDLIPEFVTAGFADLPMPANAQLLAYPGTGDEVVLYTYQPEQHGWLRLAGPRWRHLLEGVPGVSPDREYVPCTNAGTARLVGRIGEQEYEAVADPPEDFRVRALTRAARYPVQSLSRRAEQALWRNVPAWVLQRDDTWARLRLVRPDADSVSAVGARCYERGVYEVWAALRELTDHHVAEVPYRLGTSAGPGVAPDPAM
;
A
#
# COMPACT_ATOMS: atom_id res chain seq x y z
N MET A 1 26.09 -29.72 3.53
CA MET A 1 26.21 -29.05 4.85
C MET A 1 25.45 -27.74 4.73
N THR A 2 24.24 -27.75 5.25
CA THR A 2 23.15 -26.83 4.90
C THR A 2 23.09 -25.76 5.98
N LEU A 3 23.38 -24.51 5.63
CA LEU A 3 23.09 -23.35 6.48
C LEU A 3 21.66 -22.91 6.16
N ILE A 4 20.74 -23.45 6.95
CA ILE A 4 19.34 -23.06 7.00
C ILE A 4 19.26 -21.77 7.81
N GLY A 5 18.53 -20.79 7.27
CA GLY A 5 17.87 -19.70 7.97
C GLY A 5 18.60 -19.15 9.19
N GLU A 6 19.34 -18.05 9.00
CA GLU A 6 19.36 -17.06 10.06
C GLU A 6 17.90 -16.70 10.34
N ASP A 7 17.46 -17.08 11.55
CA ASP A 7 16.37 -16.45 12.27
C ASP A 7 16.55 -14.93 12.15
N ALA A 8 15.97 -14.34 11.10
CA ALA A 8 15.57 -12.95 11.15
C ALA A 8 14.49 -12.91 12.23
N ALA A 9 14.95 -12.74 13.46
CA ALA A 9 14.12 -12.54 14.61
C ALA A 9 12.95 -11.64 14.20
N VAL A 10 11.74 -12.01 14.60
CA VAL A 10 10.59 -11.09 14.67
C VAL A 10 10.91 -10.07 15.78
N GLY A 11 12.04 -9.38 15.63
CA GLY A 11 12.44 -8.26 16.45
C GLY A 11 11.56 -7.10 16.04
N SER A 12 10.90 -6.50 17.02
CA SER A 12 10.39 -5.14 16.98
C SER A 12 11.27 -4.27 16.08
N ASP A 13 10.70 -3.73 15.01
CA ASP A 13 11.41 -2.80 14.12
C ASP A 13 11.83 -1.59 14.98
N PRO A 14 13.13 -1.37 15.25
CA PRO A 14 13.54 -0.53 16.38
C PRO A 14 13.40 0.99 16.15
N LEU A 15 12.63 1.47 15.16
CA LEU A 15 12.73 2.87 14.71
C LEU A 15 11.43 3.57 14.28
N GLU A 16 10.24 2.98 14.48
CA GLU A 16 8.99 3.70 14.21
C GLU A 16 8.46 4.38 15.49
N PRO A 17 8.49 5.73 15.59
CA PRO A 17 7.93 6.40 16.73
C PRO A 17 6.42 6.12 16.80
N PRO A 18 5.91 5.77 17.99
CA PRO A 18 4.48 5.53 18.17
C PRO A 18 3.69 6.83 17.95
N LEU A 19 2.39 6.69 17.71
CA LEU A 19 1.48 7.83 17.76
C LEU A 19 1.53 8.47 19.16
N MET A 20 1.77 9.77 19.21
CA MET A 20 1.85 10.53 20.46
C MET A 20 0.74 11.57 20.54
N ALA A 21 0.05 11.63 21.67
CA ALA A 21 -0.94 12.66 21.98
C ALA A 21 -0.49 13.52 23.18
N PRO A 22 -0.51 14.87 23.08
CA PRO A 22 -0.06 15.75 24.16
C PRO A 22 -1.15 15.90 25.23
N LEU A 23 -1.38 14.84 26.02
CA LEU A 23 -2.42 14.84 27.05
C LEU A 23 -2.16 15.88 28.14
N ARG A 24 -3.23 16.55 28.56
CA ARG A 24 -3.23 17.59 29.59
C ARG A 24 -4.47 17.43 30.47
N ARG A 25 -4.57 18.17 31.58
CA ARG A 25 -5.75 18.08 32.46
C ARG A 25 -7.06 18.44 31.74
N ASP A 26 -6.99 19.29 30.74
CA ASP A 26 -8.08 19.76 29.89
C ASP A 26 -8.22 18.95 28.58
N LEU A 27 -7.32 18.00 28.33
CA LEU A 27 -7.28 17.16 27.13
C LEU A 27 -6.99 15.70 27.50
N SER A 28 -8.06 14.95 27.72
CA SER A 28 -8.10 13.52 27.97
C SER A 28 -8.12 12.69 26.69
N TRP A 29 -7.82 11.40 26.80
CA TRP A 29 -7.94 10.44 25.69
C TRP A 29 -9.34 10.39 25.09
N ALA A 30 -10.39 10.41 25.91
CA ALA A 30 -11.76 10.40 25.43
C ALA A 30 -12.10 11.64 24.59
N GLN A 31 -11.54 12.80 24.94
CA GLN A 31 -11.69 14.01 24.13
C GLN A 31 -10.93 13.88 22.81
N VAL A 32 -9.68 13.41 22.82
CA VAL A 32 -8.92 13.15 21.59
C VAL A 32 -9.68 12.19 20.68
N GLN A 33 -10.19 11.08 21.21
CA GLN A 33 -10.99 10.13 20.45
C GLN A 33 -12.21 10.83 19.83
N SER A 34 -13.02 11.53 20.62
CA SER A 34 -14.20 12.25 20.13
C SER A 34 -13.88 13.23 18.99
N LEU A 35 -12.78 13.98 19.10
CA LEU A 35 -12.33 14.89 18.04
C LEU A 35 -12.01 14.13 16.74
N THR A 36 -11.33 12.98 16.83
CA THR A 36 -10.92 12.19 15.66
C THR A 36 -12.09 11.55 14.91
N GLN A 37 -13.21 11.35 15.63
CA GLN A 37 -14.43 10.72 15.12
C GLN A 37 -15.45 11.74 14.56
N SER A 38 -15.05 13.00 14.37
CA SER A 38 -15.95 14.07 13.93
C SER A 38 -15.41 14.84 12.73
N VAL A 39 -16.20 14.90 11.65
CA VAL A 39 -15.89 15.63 10.41
C VAL A 39 -15.63 17.12 10.67
N GLY A 40 -16.26 17.70 11.70
CA GLY A 40 -16.07 19.11 12.07
C GLY A 40 -14.65 19.46 12.55
N HIS A 41 -13.82 18.45 12.83
CA HIS A 41 -12.43 18.62 13.29
C HIS A 41 -11.39 18.25 12.23
N GLN A 42 -11.76 18.15 10.95
CA GLN A 42 -10.82 17.85 9.86
C GLN A 42 -9.63 18.82 9.76
N ASP A 43 -9.81 20.08 10.18
CA ASP A 43 -8.79 21.14 10.16
C ASP A 43 -8.24 21.46 11.56
N ASP A 44 -8.52 20.60 12.56
CA ASP A 44 -8.12 20.84 13.94
C ASP A 44 -6.59 20.79 14.13
N PRO A 45 -5.93 21.88 14.56
CA PRO A 45 -4.47 21.92 14.71
C PRO A 45 -3.93 20.92 15.74
N LEU A 46 -4.73 20.52 16.73
CA LEU A 46 -4.34 19.49 17.69
C LEU A 46 -4.25 18.13 16.98
N LEU A 47 -5.26 17.77 16.19
CA LEU A 47 -5.26 16.52 15.44
C LEU A 47 -4.11 16.48 14.43
N GLN A 48 -3.82 17.60 13.76
CA GLN A 48 -2.67 17.69 12.84
C GLN A 48 -1.34 17.41 13.56
N ARG A 49 -1.15 17.95 14.78
CA ARG A 49 0.05 17.68 15.58
C ARG A 49 0.14 16.23 16.02
N ILE A 50 -0.96 15.64 16.50
CA ILE A 50 -1.00 14.22 16.88
C ILE A 50 -0.66 13.37 15.65
N ARG A 51 -1.31 13.64 14.53
CA ARG A 51 -1.14 12.90 13.29
C ARG A 51 0.28 12.98 12.70
N ALA A 52 0.95 14.12 12.86
CA ALA A 52 2.34 14.31 12.43
C ALA A 52 3.34 13.41 13.17
N THR A 53 2.99 12.88 14.35
CA THR A 53 3.86 11.95 15.10
C THR A 53 3.84 10.55 14.47
N ALA A 54 2.77 10.20 13.76
CA ALA A 54 2.67 8.99 12.95
C ALA A 54 3.19 9.23 11.52
N ALA A 55 4.49 9.46 11.39
CA ALA A 55 5.13 9.64 10.09
C ALA A 55 5.45 8.28 9.44
N VAL A 56 5.37 8.25 8.10
CA VAL A 56 5.94 7.18 7.28
C VAL A 56 7.34 7.60 6.89
N HIS A 57 8.28 6.68 6.97
CA HIS A 57 9.64 6.81 6.49
C HIS A 57 9.92 5.70 5.47
N ARG A 58 11.04 5.81 4.77
CA ARG A 58 11.53 4.68 3.98
C ARG A 58 11.78 3.49 4.90
N GLY A 59 11.32 2.31 4.48
CA GLY A 59 11.40 1.09 5.29
C GLY A 59 10.22 0.88 6.24
N THR A 60 9.38 1.90 6.49
CA THR A 60 8.22 1.77 7.37
C THR A 60 7.35 0.61 6.94
N ARG A 61 6.98 -0.27 7.87
CA ARG A 61 6.12 -1.41 7.56
C ARG A 61 4.69 -0.91 7.42
N MET A 62 4.15 -1.06 6.22
CA MET A 62 2.77 -0.73 5.87
C MET A 62 1.96 -2.00 5.77
N THR A 63 0.69 -1.93 6.16
CA THR A 63 -0.27 -3.03 6.09
C THR A 63 -1.57 -2.53 5.45
N LYS A 64 -2.15 -3.35 4.57
CA LYS A 64 -3.52 -3.20 4.05
C LYS A 64 -4.29 -4.47 4.42
N VAL A 65 -5.44 -4.32 5.07
CA VAL A 65 -6.35 -5.43 5.36
C VAL A 65 -7.13 -5.77 4.09
N LEU A 66 -7.23 -7.06 3.79
CA LEU A 66 -7.76 -7.61 2.55
C LEU A 66 -8.90 -8.59 2.84
N SER A 67 -9.86 -8.66 1.92
CA SER A 67 -10.70 -9.85 1.79
C SER A 67 -10.03 -10.97 1.00
N ALA A 68 -10.66 -12.14 0.99
CA ALA A 68 -10.24 -13.27 0.16
C ALA A 68 -10.10 -12.92 -1.33
N VAL A 69 -10.98 -12.06 -1.88
CA VAL A 69 -10.92 -11.64 -3.29
C VAL A 69 -9.70 -10.74 -3.53
N GLN A 70 -9.45 -9.78 -2.63
CA GLN A 70 -8.28 -8.92 -2.73
C GLN A 70 -6.97 -9.72 -2.53
N LEU A 71 -6.96 -10.71 -1.63
CA LEU A 71 -5.84 -11.63 -1.46
C LEU A 71 -5.54 -12.37 -2.78
N ALA A 72 -6.56 -12.92 -3.44
CA ALA A 72 -6.40 -13.57 -4.73
C ALA A 72 -5.87 -12.59 -5.81
N GLY A 73 -6.36 -11.35 -5.80
CA GLY A 73 -5.86 -10.28 -6.67
C GLY A 73 -4.37 -9.98 -6.47
N HIS A 74 -3.92 -9.86 -5.22
CA HIS A 74 -2.50 -9.65 -4.91
C HIS A 74 -1.63 -10.87 -5.26
N LEU A 75 -2.13 -12.10 -5.04
CA LEU A 75 -1.46 -13.32 -5.51
C LEU A 75 -1.30 -13.33 -7.03
N ALA A 76 -2.27 -12.79 -7.78
CA ALA A 76 -2.20 -12.65 -9.23
C ALA A 76 -1.33 -11.46 -9.70
N GLY A 77 -0.88 -10.59 -8.79
CA GLY A 77 0.02 -9.47 -9.10
C GLY A 77 -0.58 -8.07 -8.94
N TRP A 78 -1.73 -7.91 -8.26
CA TRP A 78 -2.17 -6.56 -7.87
C TRP A 78 -1.13 -5.89 -6.98
N LEU A 79 -0.88 -4.63 -7.27
CA LEU A 79 0.04 -3.78 -6.53
C LEU A 79 -0.65 -3.20 -5.27
N PRO A 80 0.09 -2.79 -4.22
CA PRO A 80 -0.46 -2.01 -3.13
C PRO A 80 -1.07 -0.69 -3.61
N TYR A 81 -2.30 -0.40 -3.17
CA TYR A 81 -2.99 0.88 -3.42
C TYR A 81 -4.05 1.14 -2.34
N GLY A 82 -4.56 2.37 -2.32
CA GLY A 82 -5.69 2.74 -1.48
C GLY A 82 -5.32 2.98 -0.03
N PHE A 83 -6.26 2.75 0.87
CA PHE A 83 -6.04 2.89 2.30
C PHE A 83 -5.07 1.83 2.83
N CYS A 84 -4.18 2.27 3.72
CA CYS A 84 -3.20 1.45 4.40
C CYS A 84 -2.80 2.09 5.74
N TYR A 85 -2.13 1.29 6.57
CA TYR A 85 -1.80 1.62 7.95
C TYR A 85 -0.35 1.26 8.24
N ARG A 86 0.31 1.94 9.18
CA ARG A 86 1.60 1.44 9.67
C ARG A 86 1.34 0.18 10.49
N THR A 87 2.15 -0.85 10.31
CA THR A 87 1.98 -2.13 11.02
C THR A 87 2.04 -1.93 12.54
N CYS A 88 2.86 -1.00 13.03
CA CYS A 88 2.96 -0.71 14.46
C CYS A 88 1.66 -0.13 15.05
N ASP A 89 0.96 0.72 14.31
CA ASP A 89 -0.26 1.40 14.78
C ASP A 89 -1.44 0.42 14.93
N ILE A 90 -1.42 -0.69 14.20
CA ILE A 90 -2.49 -1.70 14.21
C ILE A 90 -2.07 -3.03 14.85
N ALA A 91 -0.88 -3.09 15.46
CA ALA A 91 -0.31 -4.33 15.98
C ALA A 91 -1.11 -4.97 17.14
N HIS A 92 -2.03 -4.21 17.74
CA HIS A 92 -2.95 -4.65 18.79
C HIS A 92 -4.18 -5.39 18.23
N LEU A 93 -4.52 -5.20 16.95
CA LEU A 93 -5.62 -5.89 16.28
C LEU A 93 -5.12 -7.24 15.75
N ARG A 94 -5.65 -8.34 16.26
CA ARG A 94 -5.15 -9.70 16.00
C ARG A 94 -6.21 -10.67 15.51
N THR A 95 -7.48 -10.33 15.66
CA THR A 95 -8.60 -11.17 15.22
C THR A 95 -9.28 -10.58 13.97
N PRO A 96 -10.03 -11.40 13.20
CA PRO A 96 -10.81 -10.90 12.07
C PRO A 96 -11.82 -9.81 12.44
N GLU A 97 -12.43 -9.91 13.63
CA GLU A 97 -13.40 -8.94 14.15
C GLU A 97 -12.72 -7.59 14.42
N GLU A 98 -11.60 -7.59 15.14
CA GLU A 98 -10.81 -6.38 15.41
C GLU A 98 -10.30 -5.73 14.13
N LEU A 99 -9.83 -6.52 13.16
CA LEU A 99 -9.34 -6.01 11.87
C LEU A 99 -10.46 -5.55 10.93
N SER A 100 -11.73 -5.86 11.21
CA SER A 100 -12.86 -5.51 10.36
C SER A 100 -13.02 -3.99 10.18
N VAL A 101 -12.66 -3.21 11.21
CA VAL A 101 -12.68 -1.73 11.20
C VAL A 101 -11.78 -1.13 10.12
N LEU A 102 -10.75 -1.85 9.70
CA LEU A 102 -9.75 -1.41 8.72
C LEU A 102 -10.09 -1.80 7.27
N ARG A 103 -11.17 -2.57 7.07
CA ARG A 103 -11.52 -3.11 5.76
C ARG A 103 -12.06 -2.04 4.82
N THR A 104 -11.73 -2.22 3.54
CA THR A 104 -12.02 -1.23 2.49
C THR A 104 -13.07 -1.70 1.50
N ASP A 105 -13.35 -2.99 1.42
CA ASP A 105 -14.14 -3.60 0.34
C ASP A 105 -15.62 -3.82 0.68
N GLY A 106 -16.03 -3.49 1.91
CA GLY A 106 -17.43 -3.59 2.36
C GLY A 106 -17.99 -5.02 2.42
N ALA A 107 -17.15 -6.05 2.27
CA ALA A 107 -17.63 -7.43 2.42
C ALA A 107 -17.89 -7.76 3.91
N GLY A 108 -18.85 -8.65 4.15
CA GLY A 108 -19.28 -9.04 5.51
C GLY A 108 -18.24 -9.87 6.27
N ASP A 109 -18.62 -10.33 7.45
CA ASP A 109 -17.76 -11.05 8.38
C ASP A 109 -17.13 -12.29 7.75
N GLN A 110 -15.84 -12.49 8.02
CA GLN A 110 -15.07 -13.63 7.55
C GLN A 110 -14.38 -14.31 8.74
N PRO A 111 -14.27 -15.65 8.75
CA PRO A 111 -13.58 -16.38 9.82
C PRO A 111 -12.07 -16.14 9.83
N VAL A 112 -11.53 -15.59 8.74
CA VAL A 112 -10.11 -15.26 8.57
C VAL A 112 -10.05 -13.86 7.96
N ALA A 113 -9.21 -12.99 8.53
CA ALA A 113 -8.83 -11.75 7.88
C ALA A 113 -7.48 -11.93 7.18
N TYR A 114 -7.31 -11.32 6.02
CA TYR A 114 -6.05 -11.34 5.29
C TYR A 114 -5.40 -9.96 5.29
N ALA A 115 -4.11 -9.89 5.05
CA ALA A 115 -3.43 -8.62 4.88
C ALA A 115 -2.26 -8.70 3.91
N LEU A 116 -1.98 -7.59 3.23
CA LEU A 116 -0.71 -7.34 2.56
C LEU A 116 0.15 -6.49 3.48
N ARG A 117 1.36 -6.94 3.79
CA ARG A 117 2.38 -6.18 4.52
C ARG A 117 3.57 -5.91 3.62
N TRP A 118 4.05 -4.68 3.57
CA TRP A 118 5.21 -4.29 2.76
C TRP A 118 6.02 -3.20 3.44
N ARG A 119 7.25 -2.94 2.99
CA ARG A 119 8.04 -1.80 3.43
C ARG A 119 7.84 -0.62 2.48
N ALA A 120 7.57 0.56 3.02
CA ALA A 120 7.45 1.80 2.26
C ALA A 120 8.75 2.10 1.50
N THR A 121 8.66 2.31 0.19
CA THR A 121 9.81 2.67 -0.66
C THR A 121 10.22 4.13 -0.43
N ASP A 122 9.24 5.04 -0.41
CA ASP A 122 9.45 6.45 -0.11
C ASP A 122 8.23 7.03 0.61
N PRO A 123 8.40 7.94 1.58
CA PRO A 123 7.27 8.60 2.24
C PRO A 123 6.36 9.37 1.28
N ARG A 124 6.86 9.81 0.12
CA ARG A 124 6.07 10.50 -0.91
C ARG A 124 4.96 9.65 -1.53
N ASP A 125 5.02 8.33 -1.34
CA ASP A 125 4.00 7.42 -1.81
C ASP A 125 2.75 7.41 -0.92
N PHE A 126 2.75 8.15 0.18
CA PHE A 126 1.66 8.17 1.15
C PHE A 126 1.16 9.59 1.40
N GLU A 127 -0.16 9.70 1.50
CA GLU A 127 -0.87 10.90 1.87
C GLU A 127 -1.71 10.63 3.12
N ILE A 128 -1.92 11.68 3.91
CA ILE A 128 -2.82 11.66 5.05
C ILE A 128 -4.15 12.21 4.53
N PRO A 129 -5.27 11.48 4.61
CA PRO A 129 -6.58 11.96 4.16
C PRO A 129 -7.16 12.96 5.17
N MET A 130 -6.53 14.14 5.26
CA MET A 130 -6.83 15.20 6.21
C MET A 130 -6.73 16.59 5.57
N GLY A 131 -7.59 17.50 6.00
CA GLY A 131 -7.64 18.88 5.50
C GLY A 131 -7.85 18.93 3.98
N ALA A 132 -7.05 19.72 3.28
CA ALA A 132 -7.14 19.84 1.81
C ALA A 132 -6.74 18.56 1.06
N VAL A 133 -6.03 17.64 1.71
CA VAL A 133 -5.56 16.40 1.08
C VAL A 133 -6.74 15.42 1.01
N GLN A 134 -7.18 15.10 -0.20
CA GLN A 134 -8.37 14.28 -0.45
C GLN A 134 -9.68 14.86 0.12
N ALA A 135 -9.82 16.20 0.11
CA ALA A 135 -10.98 16.92 0.65
C ALA A 135 -12.35 16.52 0.04
N GLY A 136 -12.36 15.88 -1.12
CA GLY A 136 -13.58 15.36 -1.76
C GLY A 136 -14.19 14.14 -1.05
N LEU A 137 -13.39 13.34 -0.35
CA LEU A 137 -13.83 12.06 0.20
C LEU A 137 -14.89 12.19 1.30
N PRO A 138 -14.78 13.12 2.28
CA PRO A 138 -15.81 13.29 3.31
C PRO A 138 -17.17 13.73 2.73
N ALA A 139 -17.14 14.49 1.62
CA ALA A 139 -18.34 15.04 0.98
C ALA A 139 -19.09 14.06 0.08
N LEU A 140 -18.50 12.92 -0.28
CA LEU A 140 -19.15 11.91 -1.11
C LEU A 140 -20.39 11.34 -0.38
N PRO A 141 -21.53 11.10 -1.06
CA PRO A 141 -22.72 10.60 -0.38
C PRO A 141 -22.61 9.11 -0.05
N ALA A 142 -23.37 8.64 0.95
CA ALA A 142 -23.30 7.24 1.42
C ALA A 142 -23.54 6.20 0.32
N HIS A 143 -24.48 6.45 -0.59
CA HIS A 143 -24.79 5.53 -1.70
C HIS A 143 -23.70 5.45 -2.78
N SER A 144 -22.72 6.37 -2.76
CA SER A 144 -21.58 6.38 -3.68
C SER A 144 -20.32 5.80 -3.04
N ARG A 145 -20.38 5.28 -1.81
CA ARG A 145 -19.21 4.82 -1.05
C ARG A 145 -19.30 3.33 -0.74
N ILE A 146 -18.14 2.68 -0.64
CA ILE A 146 -17.95 1.34 -0.08
C ILE A 146 -17.10 1.47 1.18
N GLY A 147 -17.42 0.69 2.21
CA GLY A 147 -16.70 0.68 3.49
C GLY A 147 -17.01 1.89 4.37
N ALA A 148 -16.17 2.09 5.39
CA ALA A 148 -16.33 3.17 6.35
C ALA A 148 -16.18 4.56 5.70
N MET A 149 -16.87 5.55 6.25
CA MET A 149 -16.74 6.94 5.83
C MET A 149 -15.29 7.45 6.04
N VAL A 150 -14.85 8.37 5.19
CA VAL A 150 -13.61 9.12 5.40
C VAL A 150 -13.98 10.40 6.11
N LEU A 151 -13.47 10.62 7.32
CA LEU A 151 -13.86 11.78 8.14
C LEU A 151 -13.05 13.03 7.82
N GLY A 152 -11.92 12.89 7.11
CA GLY A 152 -11.01 14.01 6.86
C GLY A 152 -10.16 14.38 8.08
N THR A 153 -10.15 13.57 9.14
CA THR A 153 -9.36 13.79 10.37
C THR A 153 -8.00 13.10 10.33
N GLY A 154 -7.72 12.27 9.32
CA GLY A 154 -6.52 11.44 9.23
C GLY A 154 -6.53 10.19 10.11
N PHE A 155 -7.68 9.85 10.71
CA PHE A 155 -7.89 8.66 11.54
C PHE A 155 -9.04 7.80 11.01
N THR A 156 -8.91 6.49 11.21
CA THR A 156 -9.97 5.53 10.89
C THR A 156 -11.16 5.73 11.83
N PRO A 157 -12.40 5.64 11.33
CA PRO A 157 -13.56 5.59 12.21
C PRO A 157 -13.50 4.37 13.13
N SER A 158 -13.39 4.58 14.45
CA SER A 158 -13.36 3.51 15.45
C SER A 158 -13.94 4.03 16.77
N ALA A 159 -14.65 3.16 17.49
CA ALA A 159 -15.18 3.47 18.81
C ALA A 159 -14.08 3.49 19.88
N ASP A 160 -13.12 2.57 19.76
CA ASP A 160 -12.22 2.22 20.86
C ASP A 160 -10.75 2.53 20.55
N ASP A 161 -10.39 2.62 19.26
CA ASP A 161 -9.01 2.75 18.83
C ASP A 161 -8.73 4.09 18.14
N LEU A 162 -7.52 4.63 18.40
CA LEU A 162 -7.00 5.77 17.67
C LEU A 162 -6.02 5.30 16.60
N ILE A 163 -6.52 5.08 15.37
CA ILE A 163 -5.75 4.46 14.29
C ILE A 163 -5.47 5.47 13.18
N PRO A 164 -4.21 5.93 13.02
CA PRO A 164 -3.81 6.78 11.91
C PRO A 164 -4.01 6.05 10.58
N GLU A 165 -4.70 6.69 9.64
CA GLU A 165 -4.89 6.14 8.29
C GLU A 165 -4.05 6.90 7.27
N PHE A 166 -3.57 6.17 6.26
CA PHE A 166 -2.86 6.72 5.11
C PHE A 166 -3.55 6.23 3.85
N VAL A 167 -3.41 7.00 2.77
CA VAL A 167 -3.74 6.53 1.43
C VAL A 167 -2.46 6.54 0.60
N THR A 168 -2.33 5.61 -0.33
CA THR A 168 -1.30 5.74 -1.38
C THR A 168 -1.54 7.04 -2.13
N ALA A 169 -0.49 7.83 -2.39
CA ALA A 169 -0.61 9.17 -2.94
C ALA A 169 -1.42 9.18 -4.25
N GLY A 170 -2.52 9.94 -4.24
CA GLY A 170 -3.46 9.98 -5.37
C GLY A 170 -4.11 8.63 -5.71
N PHE A 171 -4.23 7.69 -4.75
CA PHE A 171 -4.73 6.33 -4.95
C PHE A 171 -3.94 5.49 -5.97
N ALA A 172 -2.71 5.88 -6.25
CA ALA A 172 -1.84 5.21 -7.21
C ALA A 172 -1.43 3.81 -6.76
N ASP A 173 -1.23 2.92 -7.73
CA ASP A 173 -0.53 1.67 -7.46
C ASP A 173 0.95 1.94 -7.11
N LEU A 174 1.46 1.20 -6.13
CA LEU A 174 2.85 1.24 -5.69
C LEU A 174 3.57 -0.03 -6.15
N PRO A 175 4.76 0.06 -6.77
CA PRO A 175 5.54 -1.12 -7.11
C PRO A 175 5.77 -2.02 -5.89
N MET A 176 5.56 -3.32 -6.04
CA MET A 176 5.70 -4.28 -4.95
C MET A 176 7.19 -4.38 -4.52
N PRO A 177 7.54 -4.03 -3.27
CA PRO A 177 8.92 -4.17 -2.80
C PRO A 177 9.26 -5.63 -2.51
N ALA A 178 10.56 -5.94 -2.51
CA ALA A 178 11.07 -7.23 -2.09
C ALA A 178 10.57 -7.60 -0.70
N ASN A 179 10.36 -8.89 -0.46
CA ASN A 179 9.96 -9.42 0.85
C ASN A 179 8.63 -8.89 1.37
N ALA A 180 7.78 -8.30 0.52
CA ALA A 180 6.38 -8.06 0.85
C ALA A 180 5.70 -9.40 1.21
N GLN A 181 4.72 -9.37 2.11
CA GLN A 181 4.13 -10.55 2.71
C GLN A 181 2.61 -10.54 2.58
N LEU A 182 2.05 -11.70 2.29
CA LEU A 182 0.62 -11.96 2.47
C LEU A 182 0.43 -12.71 3.77
N LEU A 183 -0.48 -12.20 4.60
CA LEU A 183 -0.73 -12.65 5.96
C LEU A 183 -2.15 -13.17 6.09
N ALA A 184 -2.37 -14.04 7.06
CA ALA A 184 -3.68 -14.43 7.57
C ALA A 184 -3.73 -14.27 9.10
N TYR A 185 -4.88 -13.81 9.57
CA TYR A 185 -5.23 -13.69 10.98
C TYR A 185 -6.42 -14.61 11.24
N PRO A 186 -6.20 -15.86 11.69
CA PRO A 186 -7.26 -16.70 12.20
C PRO A 186 -7.88 -16.08 13.48
N GLY A 187 -9.12 -16.45 13.79
CA GLY A 187 -9.81 -16.03 15.03
C GLY A 187 -9.12 -16.44 16.34
N THR A 188 -7.98 -17.14 16.30
CA THR A 188 -7.14 -17.49 17.45
C THR A 188 -6.19 -16.38 17.89
N GLY A 189 -6.06 -15.30 17.10
CA GLY A 189 -5.13 -14.19 17.37
C GLY A 189 -3.71 -14.41 16.83
N ASP A 190 -3.45 -15.55 16.17
CA ASP A 190 -2.18 -15.80 15.51
C ASP A 190 -1.99 -14.90 14.27
N GLU A 191 -0.74 -14.55 13.96
CA GLU A 191 -0.39 -13.97 12.66
C GLU A 191 0.37 -15.01 11.85
N VAL A 192 -0.18 -15.40 10.70
CA VAL A 192 0.39 -16.44 9.84
C VAL A 192 0.88 -15.82 8.54
N VAL A 193 2.19 -15.86 8.30
CA VAL A 193 2.76 -15.47 7.00
C VAL A 193 2.48 -16.57 5.97
N LEU A 194 1.58 -16.28 5.03
CA LEU A 194 1.18 -17.21 3.97
C LEU A 194 2.24 -17.26 2.87
N TYR A 195 2.61 -16.09 2.34
CA TYR A 195 3.53 -15.95 1.22
C TYR A 195 4.47 -14.76 1.39
N THR A 196 5.64 -14.82 0.76
CA THR A 196 6.59 -13.72 0.60
C THR A 196 6.86 -13.46 -0.88
N TYR A 197 6.92 -12.19 -1.29
CA TYR A 197 7.13 -11.78 -2.68
C TYR A 197 8.62 -11.87 -3.05
N GLN A 198 8.88 -12.49 -4.19
CA GLN A 198 10.20 -12.66 -4.79
C GLN A 198 10.25 -11.89 -6.12
N PRO A 199 10.79 -10.65 -6.13
CA PRO A 199 10.77 -9.79 -7.32
C PRO A 199 11.55 -10.38 -8.50
N GLU A 200 12.57 -11.19 -8.23
CA GLU A 200 13.40 -11.81 -9.25
C GLU A 200 12.69 -12.94 -9.99
N GLN A 201 11.74 -13.60 -9.33
CA GLN A 201 10.90 -14.63 -9.96
C GLN A 201 9.57 -14.05 -10.44
N HIS A 202 9.25 -12.81 -10.05
CA HIS A 202 7.95 -12.19 -10.26
C HIS A 202 6.80 -13.03 -9.69
N GLY A 203 6.94 -13.45 -8.43
CA GLY A 203 5.97 -14.34 -7.83
C GLY A 203 6.06 -14.43 -6.32
N TRP A 204 5.14 -15.19 -5.76
CA TRP A 204 4.99 -15.40 -4.34
C TRP A 204 5.50 -16.79 -3.96
N LEU A 205 6.40 -16.84 -2.99
CA LEU A 205 6.88 -18.07 -2.38
C LEU A 205 6.12 -18.31 -1.08
N ARG A 206 5.54 -19.50 -0.94
CA ARG A 206 4.79 -19.90 0.25
C ARG A 206 5.73 -20.10 1.44
N LEU A 207 5.33 -19.60 2.60
CA LEU A 207 6.02 -19.80 3.88
C LEU A 207 5.18 -20.58 4.90
N ALA A 208 3.85 -20.58 4.77
CA ALA A 208 2.98 -21.28 5.70
C ALA A 208 3.06 -22.81 5.52
N GLY A 209 3.38 -23.53 6.60
CA GLY A 209 3.42 -24.99 6.62
C GLY A 209 2.05 -25.67 6.42
N PRO A 210 2.00 -27.02 6.33
CA PRO A 210 0.78 -27.77 6.01
C PRO A 210 -0.41 -27.52 6.95
N ARG A 211 -0.17 -27.25 8.24
CA ARG A 211 -1.22 -27.00 9.24
C ARG A 211 -2.13 -25.81 8.90
N TRP A 212 -1.63 -24.86 8.11
CA TRP A 212 -2.31 -23.61 7.77
C TRP A 212 -2.97 -23.63 6.38
N ARG A 213 -2.97 -24.78 5.67
CA ARG A 213 -3.60 -24.89 4.35
C ARG A 213 -5.07 -24.48 4.35
N HIS A 214 -5.78 -24.81 5.41
CA HIS A 214 -7.18 -24.47 5.58
C HIS A 214 -7.46 -22.96 5.54
N LEU A 215 -6.47 -22.12 5.85
CA LEU A 215 -6.61 -20.65 5.76
C LEU A 215 -6.77 -20.14 4.32
N LEU A 216 -6.50 -20.98 3.31
CA LEU A 216 -6.71 -20.66 1.90
C LEU A 216 -8.00 -21.28 1.34
N GLU A 217 -8.72 -22.07 2.15
CA GLU A 217 -10.03 -22.60 1.77
C GLU A 217 -11.02 -21.45 1.61
N GLY A 218 -11.54 -21.25 0.41
CA GLY A 218 -12.44 -20.14 0.08
C GLY A 218 -11.78 -18.93 -0.60
N VAL A 219 -10.45 -18.93 -0.76
CA VAL A 219 -9.76 -17.91 -1.57
C VAL A 219 -9.95 -18.22 -3.06
N PRO A 220 -10.60 -17.35 -3.85
CA PRO A 220 -10.96 -17.66 -5.23
C PRO A 220 -9.74 -17.92 -6.12
N GLY A 221 -9.74 -19.05 -6.84
CA GLY A 221 -8.69 -19.39 -7.81
C GLY A 221 -7.32 -19.71 -7.20
N VAL A 222 -7.23 -19.87 -5.87
CA VAL A 222 -5.98 -20.18 -5.17
C VAL A 222 -5.98 -21.62 -4.72
N SER A 223 -4.93 -22.37 -5.09
CA SER A 223 -4.73 -23.74 -4.61
C SER A 223 -3.97 -23.72 -3.27
N PRO A 224 -4.48 -24.36 -2.20
CA PRO A 224 -3.80 -24.46 -0.91
C PRO A 224 -2.48 -25.22 -0.94
N ASP A 225 -2.20 -25.98 -2.00
CA ASP A 225 -0.99 -26.81 -2.14
C ASP A 225 0.10 -26.14 -2.99
N ARG A 226 -0.18 -24.98 -3.56
CA ARG A 226 0.76 -24.30 -4.44
C ARG A 226 1.88 -23.65 -3.63
N GLU A 227 3.11 -24.11 -3.81
CA GLU A 227 4.29 -23.55 -3.12
C GLU A 227 4.79 -22.26 -3.76
N TYR A 228 4.63 -22.13 -5.07
CA TYR A 228 5.02 -20.95 -5.84
C TYR A 228 3.88 -20.46 -6.74
N VAL A 229 3.54 -19.17 -6.61
CA VAL A 229 2.48 -18.51 -7.36
C VAL A 229 3.08 -17.38 -8.21
N PRO A 230 3.23 -17.55 -9.54
CA PRO A 230 3.70 -16.47 -10.39
C PRO A 230 2.64 -15.36 -10.47
N CYS A 231 3.09 -14.10 -10.46
CA CYS A 231 2.23 -12.97 -10.79
C CYS A 231 1.93 -13.03 -12.30
N THR A 232 0.64 -12.98 -12.65
CA THR A 232 0.18 -13.05 -14.04
C THR A 232 -0.25 -11.71 -14.59
N ASN A 233 -0.51 -10.72 -13.73
CA ASN A 233 -0.84 -9.37 -14.13
C ASN A 233 0.42 -8.51 -14.20
N ALA A 234 0.61 -7.81 -15.32
CA ALA A 234 1.64 -6.78 -15.42
C ALA A 234 1.21 -5.59 -14.54
N GLY A 235 2.00 -5.32 -13.49
CA GLY A 235 1.72 -4.19 -12.59
C GLY A 235 1.64 -2.85 -13.35
N THR A 236 0.78 -1.96 -12.89
CA THR A 236 0.49 -0.67 -13.54
C THR A 236 1.53 0.40 -13.21
N ALA A 237 2.33 0.15 -12.17
CA ALA A 237 3.43 0.99 -11.73
C ALA A 237 4.72 0.16 -11.64
N ARG A 238 5.86 0.77 -11.96
CA ARG A 238 7.18 0.15 -11.86
C ARG A 238 8.22 1.09 -11.28
N LEU A 239 9.28 0.52 -10.72
CA LEU A 239 10.47 1.25 -10.34
C LEU A 239 11.48 1.22 -11.49
N VAL A 240 12.08 2.37 -11.72
CA VAL A 240 13.11 2.57 -12.73
C VAL A 240 14.31 3.21 -12.06
N GLY A 241 15.47 2.61 -12.26
CA GLY A 241 16.74 3.15 -11.77
C GLY A 241 17.75 3.37 -12.88
N ARG A 242 18.73 4.23 -12.63
CA ARG A 242 19.80 4.54 -13.59
C ARG A 242 21.15 4.11 -13.07
N ILE A 243 22.01 3.65 -13.98
CA ILE A 243 23.45 3.43 -13.76
C ILE A 243 24.16 4.14 -14.92
N GLY A 244 24.84 5.25 -14.61
CA GLY A 244 25.36 6.15 -15.64
C GLY A 244 24.21 6.71 -16.50
N GLU A 245 24.34 6.54 -17.82
CA GLU A 245 23.31 6.98 -18.77
C GLU A 245 22.23 5.92 -19.04
N GLN A 246 22.44 4.69 -18.58
CA GLN A 246 21.55 3.57 -18.86
C GLN A 246 20.45 3.44 -17.81
N GLU A 247 19.27 3.05 -18.28
CA GLU A 247 18.07 2.89 -17.48
C GLU A 247 17.71 1.42 -17.37
N TYR A 248 17.31 1.00 -16.17
CA TYR A 248 16.93 -0.36 -15.86
C TYR A 248 15.68 -0.39 -14.98
N GLU A 249 14.90 -1.46 -15.07
CA GLU A 249 13.90 -1.75 -14.06
C GLU A 249 14.60 -2.03 -12.72
N ALA A 250 14.07 -1.46 -11.64
CA ALA A 250 14.65 -1.55 -10.31
C ALA A 250 13.76 -2.36 -9.36
N VAL A 251 14.38 -2.90 -8.32
CA VAL A 251 13.74 -3.55 -7.18
C VAL A 251 14.08 -2.74 -5.94
N ALA A 252 13.07 -2.46 -5.11
CA ALA A 252 13.26 -1.89 -3.79
C ALA A 252 13.30 -3.01 -2.74
N ASP A 253 14.31 -2.99 -1.88
CA ASP A 253 14.40 -3.76 -0.64
C ASP A 253 14.72 -2.77 0.50
N PRO A 254 13.74 -1.91 0.87
CA PRO A 254 13.96 -0.83 1.83
C PRO A 254 14.34 -1.37 3.22
N PRO A 255 15.10 -0.62 4.04
CA PRO A 255 15.25 0.84 3.96
C PRO A 255 16.37 1.37 3.08
N GLU A 256 17.35 0.56 2.66
CA GLU A 256 18.57 1.10 2.02
C GLU A 256 18.91 0.50 0.65
N ASP A 257 18.33 -0.65 0.27
CA ASP A 257 18.75 -1.34 -0.93
C ASP A 257 17.80 -1.08 -2.12
N PHE A 258 18.37 -0.53 -3.19
CA PHE A 258 17.72 -0.31 -4.47
C PHE A 258 18.65 -0.80 -5.57
N ARG A 259 18.21 -1.84 -6.26
CA ARG A 259 19.07 -2.57 -7.19
C ARG A 259 18.39 -2.83 -8.51
N VAL A 260 19.19 -3.01 -9.56
CA VAL A 260 18.68 -3.46 -10.86
C VAL A 260 17.95 -4.79 -10.69
N ARG A 261 16.78 -4.91 -11.33
CA ARG A 261 16.04 -6.17 -11.41
C ARG A 261 16.81 -7.16 -12.27
N ALA A 262 17.39 -8.16 -11.63
CA ALA A 262 18.16 -9.19 -12.31
C ALA A 262 17.83 -10.58 -11.76
N LEU A 263 17.84 -11.58 -12.65
CA LEU A 263 17.59 -12.99 -12.30
C LEU A 263 18.64 -13.56 -11.36
N THR A 264 19.90 -13.12 -11.48
CA THR A 264 21.01 -13.60 -10.66
C THR A 264 21.43 -12.54 -9.64
N ARG A 265 21.85 -12.99 -8.45
CA ARG A 265 22.33 -12.10 -7.40
C ARG A 265 23.57 -11.29 -7.82
N ALA A 266 24.42 -11.86 -8.67
CA ALA A 266 25.66 -11.23 -9.13
C ALA A 266 25.44 -10.02 -10.05
N ALA A 267 24.27 -9.90 -10.69
CA ALA A 267 23.93 -8.79 -11.57
C ALA A 267 23.09 -7.68 -10.89
N ARG A 268 22.96 -7.74 -9.56
CA ARG A 268 22.19 -6.78 -8.75
C ARG A 268 23.06 -5.59 -8.35
N TYR A 269 23.26 -4.69 -9.30
CA TYR A 269 24.01 -3.47 -9.04
C TYR A 269 23.11 -2.43 -8.37
N PRO A 270 23.62 -1.67 -7.39
CA PRO A 270 22.89 -0.54 -6.82
C PRO A 270 22.63 0.52 -7.89
N VAL A 271 21.44 1.12 -7.86
CA VAL A 271 21.08 2.20 -8.79
C VAL A 271 21.50 3.57 -8.22
N GLN A 272 21.87 4.50 -9.11
CA GLN A 272 22.30 5.85 -8.74
C GLN A 272 21.14 6.83 -8.57
N SER A 273 20.02 6.55 -9.26
CA SER A 273 18.76 7.25 -9.10
C SER A 273 17.62 6.25 -9.12
N LEU A 274 16.48 6.65 -8.56
CA LEU A 274 15.28 5.82 -8.53
C LEU A 274 14.05 6.68 -8.74
N SER A 275 13.16 6.24 -9.61
CA SER A 275 11.87 6.87 -9.86
C SER A 275 10.78 5.81 -9.94
N ARG A 276 9.58 6.13 -9.45
CA ARG A 276 8.36 5.38 -9.77
C ARG A 276 7.75 5.95 -11.03
N ARG A 277 7.32 5.05 -11.91
CA ARG A 277 6.60 5.41 -13.15
C ARG A 277 5.27 4.68 -13.22
N ALA A 278 4.23 5.43 -13.60
CA ALA A 278 2.89 4.91 -13.85
C ALA A 278 2.20 5.78 -14.92
N GLU A 279 1.31 5.21 -15.71
CA GLU A 279 0.58 5.94 -16.75
C GLU A 279 -0.52 6.83 -16.12
N GLN A 280 -0.59 8.08 -16.57
CA GLN A 280 -1.64 9.05 -16.23
C GLN A 280 -2.31 9.59 -17.48
N ALA A 281 -3.57 9.98 -17.33
CA ALA A 281 -4.32 10.68 -18.35
C ALA A 281 -5.41 11.57 -17.71
N LEU A 282 -5.96 12.45 -18.54
CA LEU A 282 -7.20 13.17 -18.27
C LEU A 282 -8.34 12.54 -19.05
N TRP A 283 -9.46 12.25 -18.38
CA TRP A 283 -10.71 11.91 -19.04
C TRP A 283 -11.81 12.85 -18.60
N ARG A 284 -12.40 13.59 -19.55
CA ARG A 284 -13.36 14.69 -19.27
C ARG A 284 -12.80 15.69 -18.24
N ASN A 285 -11.52 16.04 -18.38
CA ASN A 285 -10.77 16.92 -17.48
C ASN A 285 -10.58 16.38 -16.05
N VAL A 286 -10.90 15.12 -15.77
CA VAL A 286 -10.63 14.49 -14.47
C VAL A 286 -9.32 13.72 -14.55
N PRO A 287 -8.33 14.01 -13.67
CA PRO A 287 -7.07 13.28 -13.64
C PRO A 287 -7.24 11.87 -13.09
N ALA A 288 -6.67 10.91 -13.81
CA ALA A 288 -6.73 9.50 -13.48
C ALA A 288 -5.42 8.76 -13.78
N TRP A 289 -5.16 7.73 -12.99
CA TRP A 289 -4.18 6.70 -13.32
C TRP A 289 -4.77 5.73 -14.34
N VAL A 290 -3.97 5.33 -15.32
CA VAL A 290 -4.34 4.28 -16.28
C VAL A 290 -3.88 2.94 -15.70
N LEU A 291 -4.83 2.11 -15.26
CA LEU A 291 -4.55 0.83 -14.62
C LEU A 291 -4.36 -0.29 -15.64
N GLN A 292 -5.17 -0.28 -16.69
CA GLN A 292 -5.12 -1.28 -17.75
C GLN A 292 -5.61 -0.61 -19.02
N ARG A 293 -5.06 -1.00 -20.15
CA ARG A 293 -5.64 -0.63 -21.44
C ARG A 293 -5.40 -1.71 -22.48
N ASP A 294 -6.31 -1.78 -23.43
CA ASP A 294 -6.11 -2.43 -24.73
C ASP A 294 -6.13 -1.34 -25.82
N ASP A 295 -6.31 -1.73 -27.08
CA ASP A 295 -6.33 -0.81 -28.22
C ASP A 295 -7.55 0.13 -28.24
N THR A 296 -8.57 -0.15 -27.42
CA THR A 296 -9.89 0.50 -27.47
C THR A 296 -10.34 1.09 -26.14
N TRP A 297 -10.04 0.42 -25.03
CA TRP A 297 -10.52 0.76 -23.69
C TRP A 297 -9.39 0.90 -22.71
N ALA A 298 -9.56 1.83 -21.76
CA ALA A 298 -8.70 2.00 -20.61
C ALA A 298 -9.53 1.92 -19.32
N ARG A 299 -9.05 1.15 -18.35
CA ARG A 299 -9.51 1.19 -16.95
C ARG A 299 -8.74 2.27 -16.22
N LEU A 300 -9.46 3.23 -15.67
CA LEU A 300 -8.93 4.41 -15.03
C LEU A 300 -9.26 4.40 -13.53
N ARG A 301 -8.40 5.01 -12.71
CA ARG A 301 -8.64 5.30 -11.30
C ARG A 301 -8.45 6.79 -11.01
N LEU A 302 -9.43 7.42 -10.38
CA LEU A 302 -9.38 8.87 -10.12
C LEU A 302 -8.28 9.21 -9.09
N VAL A 303 -7.53 10.28 -9.35
CA VAL A 303 -6.43 10.72 -8.47
C VAL A 303 -6.95 11.44 -7.21
N ARG A 304 -7.98 12.27 -7.40
CA ARG A 304 -8.64 13.09 -6.36
C ARG A 304 -10.15 12.95 -6.50
N PRO A 305 -10.76 11.85 -6.03
CA PRO A 305 -12.19 11.66 -6.14
C PRO A 305 -12.96 12.64 -5.25
N ASP A 306 -13.99 13.25 -5.83
CA ASP A 306 -15.02 14.06 -5.19
C ASP A 306 -16.37 13.80 -5.88
N ALA A 307 -17.47 14.38 -5.37
CA ALA A 307 -18.80 14.13 -5.92
C ALA A 307 -18.93 14.56 -7.40
N ASP A 308 -18.32 15.68 -7.77
CA ASP A 308 -18.42 16.24 -9.12
C ASP A 308 -17.63 15.40 -10.13
N SER A 309 -16.38 15.06 -9.81
CA SER A 309 -15.51 14.22 -10.64
C SER A 309 -16.09 12.82 -10.81
N VAL A 310 -16.60 12.19 -9.74
CA VAL A 310 -17.25 10.88 -9.79
C VAL A 310 -18.48 10.92 -10.70
N SER A 311 -19.32 11.95 -10.58
CA SER A 311 -20.53 12.13 -11.39
C SER A 311 -20.20 12.42 -12.87
N ALA A 312 -19.24 13.31 -13.13
CA ALA A 312 -18.84 13.74 -14.47
C ALA A 312 -18.35 12.58 -15.36
N VAL A 313 -17.67 11.62 -14.75
CA VAL A 313 -17.09 10.46 -15.44
C VAL A 313 -17.86 9.17 -15.23
N GLY A 314 -18.85 9.15 -14.32
CA GLY A 314 -19.60 7.95 -13.97
C GLY A 314 -18.76 6.87 -13.29
N ALA A 315 -17.77 7.27 -12.48
CA ALA A 315 -16.92 6.33 -11.77
C ALA A 315 -17.68 5.57 -10.70
N ARG A 316 -17.27 4.32 -10.46
CA ARG A 316 -17.82 3.47 -9.40
C ARG A 316 -16.82 3.34 -8.27
N CYS A 317 -17.30 3.40 -7.04
CA CYS A 317 -16.49 3.06 -5.89
C CYS A 317 -16.18 1.56 -5.96
N TYR A 318 -14.89 1.22 -6.03
CA TYR A 318 -14.41 -0.15 -6.08
C TYR A 318 -14.05 -0.68 -4.69
N GLU A 319 -13.43 0.18 -3.89
CA GLU A 319 -13.20 0.02 -2.45
C GLU A 319 -13.18 1.42 -1.81
N ARG A 320 -13.09 1.52 -0.48
CA ARG A 320 -13.07 2.77 0.28
C ARG A 320 -12.11 3.79 -0.35
N GLY A 321 -12.68 4.89 -0.84
CA GLY A 321 -11.94 6.00 -1.47
C GLY A 321 -11.39 5.75 -2.87
N VAL A 322 -11.49 4.53 -3.42
CA VAL A 322 -10.99 4.18 -4.75
C VAL A 322 -12.13 4.16 -5.74
N TYR A 323 -12.07 5.05 -6.73
CA TYR A 323 -13.09 5.22 -7.76
C TYR A 323 -12.51 4.91 -9.12
N GLU A 324 -13.14 3.97 -9.82
CA GLU A 324 -12.64 3.45 -11.09
C GLU A 324 -13.71 3.47 -12.17
N VAL A 325 -13.25 3.55 -13.41
CA VAL A 325 -14.12 3.67 -14.58
C VAL A 325 -13.44 3.18 -15.85
N TRP A 326 -14.24 2.73 -16.82
CA TRP A 326 -13.77 2.38 -18.15
C TRP A 326 -14.04 3.54 -19.12
N ALA A 327 -13.02 3.95 -19.86
CA ALA A 327 -13.08 5.01 -20.85
C ALA A 327 -12.54 4.53 -22.19
N ALA A 328 -13.07 5.06 -23.29
CA ALA A 328 -12.50 4.79 -24.60
C ALA A 328 -11.13 5.45 -24.71
N LEU A 329 -10.10 4.71 -25.14
CA LEU A 329 -8.71 5.18 -25.16
C LEU A 329 -8.54 6.49 -25.96
N ARG A 330 -9.28 6.62 -27.07
CA ARG A 330 -9.29 7.81 -27.93
C ARG A 330 -9.84 9.08 -27.29
N GLU A 331 -10.55 8.97 -26.17
CA GLU A 331 -11.10 10.11 -25.42
C GLU A 331 -10.15 10.60 -24.34
N LEU A 332 -9.06 9.88 -24.10
CA LEU A 332 -8.04 10.31 -23.15
C LEU A 332 -7.26 11.49 -23.74
N THR A 333 -6.97 12.45 -22.87
CA THR A 333 -6.14 13.61 -23.16
C THR A 333 -4.98 13.66 -22.18
N ASP A 334 -3.89 14.34 -22.53
CA ASP A 334 -2.68 14.41 -21.69
C ASP A 334 -2.19 13.04 -21.21
N HIS A 335 -2.24 12.04 -22.09
CA HIS A 335 -1.80 10.68 -21.77
C HIS A 335 -0.28 10.61 -21.77
N HIS A 336 0.31 10.35 -20.61
CA HIS A 336 1.76 10.30 -20.42
C HIS A 336 2.15 9.32 -19.32
N VAL A 337 3.45 9.01 -19.24
CA VAL A 337 4.03 8.28 -18.11
C VAL A 337 4.46 9.31 -17.07
N ALA A 338 3.74 9.38 -15.96
CA ALA A 338 4.12 10.22 -14.84
C ALA A 338 5.35 9.63 -14.13
N GLU A 339 6.33 10.48 -13.83
CA GLU A 339 7.55 10.09 -13.12
C GLU A 339 7.62 10.76 -11.75
N VAL A 340 7.74 9.94 -10.71
CA VAL A 340 7.90 10.39 -9.33
C VAL A 340 9.33 10.04 -8.87
N PRO A 341 10.25 11.00 -8.84
CA PRO A 341 11.63 10.75 -8.43
C PRO A 341 11.73 10.57 -6.91
N TYR A 342 12.47 9.55 -6.50
CA TYR A 342 12.81 9.27 -5.11
C TYR A 342 14.23 9.74 -4.80
N ARG A 343 14.39 10.34 -3.62
CA ARG A 343 15.70 10.79 -3.16
C ARG A 343 16.43 9.62 -2.53
N LEU A 344 17.44 9.08 -3.20
CA LEU A 344 18.37 8.16 -2.56
C LEU A 344 19.19 8.96 -1.55
N GLY A 345 19.14 8.59 -0.26
CA GLY A 345 20.02 9.20 0.73
C GLY A 345 21.46 8.86 0.34
N THR A 346 22.39 9.81 0.47
CA THR A 346 23.82 9.51 0.36
C THR A 346 24.21 8.57 1.49
N SER A 347 24.13 7.26 1.26
CA SER A 347 24.88 6.31 2.08
C SER A 347 26.35 6.44 1.67
N ALA A 348 27.11 7.18 2.46
CA ALA A 348 28.56 7.17 2.36
C ALA A 348 29.06 5.78 2.80
N GLY A 349 29.20 4.86 1.85
CA GLY A 349 29.97 3.63 1.97
C GLY A 349 31.04 3.62 0.88
N PRO A 350 32.27 3.16 1.16
CA PRO A 350 33.43 3.45 0.34
C PRO A 350 33.28 2.83 -1.05
N GLY A 351 33.41 3.67 -2.07
CA GLY A 351 33.49 3.20 -3.45
C GLY A 351 34.67 2.26 -3.61
N VAL A 352 34.38 0.96 -3.77
CA VAL A 352 35.27 0.08 -4.50
C VAL A 352 34.94 0.28 -5.97
N ALA A 353 35.76 1.08 -6.63
CA ALA A 353 35.74 1.19 -8.08
C ALA A 353 35.95 -0.22 -8.69
N PRO A 354 35.25 -0.58 -9.77
CA PRO A 354 35.65 -1.74 -10.54
C PRO A 354 37.01 -1.45 -11.17
N ASP A 355 37.98 -2.29 -10.83
CA ASP A 355 39.32 -2.30 -11.42
C ASP A 355 39.20 -2.62 -12.93
N PRO A 356 39.63 -1.73 -13.84
CA PRO A 356 39.56 -1.98 -15.27
C PRO A 356 40.89 -2.57 -15.75
N ALA A 357 41.23 -3.81 -15.37
CA ALA A 357 42.25 -4.62 -16.06
C ALA A 357 42.38 -6.05 -15.51
N MET A 358 41.78 -7.03 -16.20
CA MET A 358 42.38 -8.29 -16.72
C MET A 358 41.30 -9.31 -17.08
#